data_AF-S2X0T3-F1
#
_entry.id   AF-S2X0T3-F1
#
_cell.length_a   1.000
_cell.length_b   1.000
_cell.length_c   1.000
_cell.angle_alpha   90.00
_cell.angle_beta   90.00
_cell.angle_gamma   90.00
#
_symmetry.space_group_name_H-M   'P 1'
#
loop_
_entity.id
_entity.type
_entity.pdbx_description
1 polymer ?
#
loop_
_entity_poly.entity_id
_entity_poly.type
_entity_poly.pdbx_seq_one_letter_code
_entity_poly.pdbx_strand_id
1 'polypeptide(L)'
;MTTPLLEQLSDIAERLELPYAVGLYAETPAPDTYLVFTPLVDSLEVFADNQPGIEVEEVRIALFTKTNYLGLRNQLTRALIDAGLTVTARRYIGYEADTGFHHYSIDASSFRACP
;
A
#
# COMPACT_ATOMS: atom_id res chain seq x y z
N MET A 1 -8.99 3.76 19.42
CA MET A 1 -9.33 2.92 18.26
C MET A 1 -8.09 2.86 17.39
N THR A 2 -7.72 1.66 16.94
CA THR A 2 -6.56 1.44 16.07
C THR A 2 -6.88 1.95 14.67
N THR A 3 -5.99 2.72 14.05
CA THR A 3 -6.18 3.27 12.70
C THR A 3 -6.15 2.15 11.65
N PRO A 4 -7.17 1.99 10.78
CA PRO A 4 -7.20 0.98 9.71
C PRO A 4 -5.99 1.04 8.79
N LEU A 5 -5.70 -0.05 8.07
CA LEU A 5 -4.51 -0.13 7.20
C LEU A 5 -4.56 0.91 6.09
N LEU A 6 -5.71 1.04 5.44
CA LEU A 6 -5.86 1.96 4.31
C LEU A 6 -5.64 3.42 4.73
N GLU A 7 -6.13 3.81 5.91
CA GLU A 7 -5.93 5.16 6.47
C GLU A 7 -4.45 5.42 6.80
N GLN A 8 -3.73 4.43 7.38
CA GLN A 8 -2.28 4.57 7.58
C GLN A 8 -1.51 4.70 6.27
N LEU A 9 -1.93 4.00 5.21
CA LEU A 9 -1.31 4.11 3.90
C LEU A 9 -1.57 5.49 3.26
N SER A 10 -2.78 6.03 3.43
CA SER A 10 -3.11 7.41 3.06
C SER A 10 -2.20 8.42 3.77
N ASP A 11 -2.06 8.32 5.10
CA ASP A 11 -1.19 9.20 5.89
C ASP A 11 0.27 9.13 5.43
N ILE A 12 0.75 7.92 5.11
CA ILE A 12 2.09 7.72 4.56
C ILE A 12 2.22 8.40 3.19
N ALA A 13 1.26 8.20 2.28
CA ALA A 13 1.31 8.81 0.95
C ALA A 13 1.29 10.35 1.03
N GLU A 14 0.44 10.91 1.88
CA GLU A 14 0.32 12.35 2.10
C GLU A 14 1.61 12.93 2.67
N ARG A 15 2.21 12.29 3.68
CA ARG A 15 3.50 12.69 4.25
C ARG A 15 4.65 12.62 3.25
N LEU A 16 4.58 11.71 2.29
CA LEU A 16 5.57 11.55 1.22
C LEU A 16 5.25 12.41 -0.01
N GLU A 17 4.16 13.19 0.02
CA GLU A 17 3.67 14.02 -1.10
C GLU A 17 3.43 13.20 -2.38
N LEU A 18 2.96 11.96 -2.23
CA LEU A 18 2.65 11.06 -3.33
C LEU A 18 1.14 11.04 -3.61
N PRO A 19 0.69 11.46 -4.81
CA PRO A 19 -0.69 11.28 -5.21
C PRO A 19 -1.06 9.80 -5.15
N TYR A 20 -2.26 9.49 -4.66
CA TYR A 20 -2.72 8.12 -4.53
C TYR A 20 -4.21 8.00 -4.86
N ALA A 21 -4.62 6.78 -5.20
CA ALA A 21 -6.02 6.41 -5.34
C ALA A 21 -6.25 4.99 -4.81
N VAL A 22 -7.51 4.63 -4.56
CA VAL A 22 -7.92 3.28 -4.15
C VAL A 22 -8.58 2.58 -5.34
N GLY A 23 -8.08 1.41 -5.71
CA GLY A 23 -8.58 0.60 -6.81
C GLY A 23 -8.18 1.10 -8.21
N LEU A 24 -8.42 2.38 -8.51
CA LEU A 24 -8.15 2.98 -9.82
C LEU A 24 -7.74 4.45 -9.71
N TYR A 25 -6.65 4.81 -10.36
CA TYR A 25 -6.30 6.22 -10.61
C TYR A 25 -6.96 6.68 -11.91
N ALA A 26 -8.06 7.43 -11.82
CA ALA A 26 -8.89 7.79 -12.97
C ALA A 26 -8.66 9.23 -13.49
N GLU A 27 -7.90 10.06 -12.76
CA GLU A 27 -7.67 11.45 -13.15
C GLU A 27 -6.74 11.56 -14.37
N THR A 28 -7.11 12.43 -15.31
CA THR A 28 -6.37 12.67 -16.54
C THR A 28 -6.00 14.15 -16.71
N PRO A 29 -4.72 14.49 -16.99
CA PRO A 29 -3.59 13.57 -17.11
C PRO A 29 -3.16 13.02 -15.74
N ALA A 30 -2.73 11.76 -15.71
CA ALA A 30 -2.13 11.19 -14.52
C ALA A 30 -0.78 11.90 -14.21
N PRO A 31 -0.43 12.08 -12.92
CA PRO A 31 0.87 12.63 -12.54
C PRO A 31 2.00 11.67 -12.94
N ASP A 32 3.23 12.19 -13.04
CA ASP A 32 4.40 11.37 -13.41
C ASP A 32 4.81 10.36 -12.34
N THR A 33 4.24 10.46 -11.13
CA THR A 33 4.36 9.46 -10.07
C THR A 33 3.07 9.42 -9.26
N TYR A 34 2.53 8.23 -9.03
CA TYR A 34 1.38 8.01 -8.14
C TYR A 34 1.35 6.60 -7.60
N LEU A 35 0.49 6.41 -6.59
CA LEU A 35 0.22 5.12 -5.97
C LEU A 35 -1.22 4.67 -6.29
N VAL A 36 -1.42 3.37 -6.42
CA VAL A 36 -2.75 2.75 -6.35
C VAL A 36 -2.75 1.73 -5.24
N PHE A 37 -3.69 1.89 -4.31
CA PHE A 37 -3.92 0.93 -3.23
C PHE A 37 -5.01 -0.05 -3.65
N THR A 38 -4.69 -1.34 -3.63
CA THR A 38 -5.64 -2.42 -3.88
C THR A 38 -5.73 -3.28 -2.63
N PRO A 39 -6.81 -3.16 -1.83
CA PRO A 39 -7.07 -4.09 -0.73
C PRO A 39 -7.10 -5.54 -1.24
N LEU A 40 -6.41 -6.43 -0.52
CA LEU A 40 -6.27 -7.85 -0.84
C LEU A 40 -6.97 -8.73 0.19
N VAL A 41 -6.79 -8.43 1.48
CA VAL A 41 -7.33 -9.19 2.60
C VAL A 41 -7.96 -8.22 3.59
N ASP A 42 -9.13 -8.61 4.08
CA ASP A 42 -9.82 -8.04 5.22
C ASP A 42 -10.49 -9.20 5.94
N SER A 43 -9.91 -9.63 7.05
CA SER A 43 -10.31 -10.86 7.74
C SER A 43 -10.11 -10.77 9.24
N LEU A 44 -10.92 -11.54 9.95
CA LEU A 44 -10.80 -11.77 11.38
C LEU A 44 -10.21 -13.16 11.59
N GLU A 45 -9.30 -13.26 12.55
CA GLU A 45 -8.55 -14.47 12.85
C GLU A 45 -8.49 -14.71 14.36
N VAL A 46 -8.11 -15.94 14.75
CA VAL A 46 -8.00 -16.39 16.15
C VAL A 46 -9.32 -16.25 16.89
N PHE A 47 -10.13 -17.30 16.89
CA PHE A 47 -11.49 -17.27 17.45
C PHE A 47 -11.60 -17.99 18.79
N ALA A 48 -12.24 -17.34 19.77
CA ALA A 48 -12.63 -17.94 21.05
C ALA A 48 -13.92 -17.29 21.56
N ASP A 49 -14.81 -18.06 22.20
CA ASP A 49 -16.06 -17.55 22.82
C ASP A 49 -16.93 -16.68 21.89
N ASN A 50 -17.00 -17.01 20.60
CA ASN A 50 -17.68 -16.26 19.54
C ASN A 50 -17.13 -14.84 19.30
N GLN A 51 -15.87 -14.60 19.68
CA GLN A 51 -15.16 -13.35 19.44
C GLN A 51 -13.87 -13.60 18.63
N PRO A 52 -13.54 -12.73 17.68
CA PRO A 52 -12.22 -12.73 17.03
C PRO A 52 -11.18 -12.08 17.93
N GLY A 53 -9.94 -12.54 17.85
CA GLY A 53 -8.81 -12.00 18.60
C GLY A 53 -7.92 -11.08 17.77
N ILE A 54 -7.84 -11.32 16.46
CA ILE A 54 -6.96 -10.59 15.54
C ILE A 54 -7.73 -10.11 14.31
N GLU A 55 -7.49 -8.87 13.91
CA GLU A 55 -7.85 -8.32 12.60
C GLU A 55 -6.62 -8.32 11.70
N VAL A 56 -6.79 -8.83 10.48
CA VAL A 56 -5.76 -8.89 9.44
C VAL A 56 -6.26 -8.14 8.22
N GLU A 57 -5.52 -7.10 7.87
CA GLU A 57 -5.70 -6.34 6.64
C GLU A 57 -4.45 -6.49 5.78
N GLU A 58 -4.60 -6.64 4.46
CA GLU A 58 -3.50 -6.60 3.51
C GLU A 58 -3.86 -5.76 2.29
N VAL A 59 -2.91 -4.95 1.83
CA VAL A 59 -3.06 -4.06 0.68
C VAL A 59 -1.85 -4.22 -0.23
N ARG A 60 -2.11 -4.27 -1.54
CA ARG A 60 -1.10 -4.05 -2.58
C ARG A 60 -0.99 -2.56 -2.88
N ILE A 61 0.22 -2.05 -2.77
CA ILE A 61 0.61 -0.70 -3.16
C ILE A 61 1.31 -0.79 -4.50
N ALA A 62 0.64 -0.35 -5.57
CA ALA A 62 1.22 -0.24 -6.89
C ALA A 62 1.82 1.17 -7.06
N LEU A 63 3.14 1.26 -7.17
CA LEU A 63 3.87 2.47 -7.53
C LEU A 63 4.00 2.54 -9.04
N PHE A 64 3.46 3.62 -9.62
CA PHE A 64 3.68 4.02 -10.99
C PHE A 64 4.60 5.24 -10.99
N THR A 65 5.71 5.19 -11.72
CA THR A 65 6.59 6.36 -11.88
C THR A 65 7.29 6.37 -13.24
N LYS A 66 7.35 7.54 -13.91
CA LYS A 66 8.18 7.72 -15.12
C LYS A 66 9.66 7.93 -14.81
N THR A 67 10.00 7.99 -13.52
CA THR A 67 11.36 8.23 -13.02
C THR A 67 11.98 6.94 -12.47
N ASN A 68 13.17 7.04 -11.86
CA ASN A 68 13.83 5.90 -11.25
C ASN A 68 13.07 5.41 -10.00
N TYR A 69 12.37 4.28 -10.14
CA TYR A 69 11.57 3.66 -9.08
C TYR A 69 12.38 3.18 -7.85
N LEU A 70 13.71 2.99 -7.96
CA LEU A 70 14.51 2.42 -6.87
C LEU A 70 14.53 3.31 -5.62
N GLY A 71 14.58 4.63 -5.81
CA GLY A 71 14.56 5.61 -4.71
C GLY A 71 13.21 5.61 -4.00
N LEU A 72 12.13 5.76 -4.77
CA LEU A 72 10.75 5.76 -4.26
C LEU A 72 10.39 4.43 -3.58
N ARG A 73 10.76 3.29 -4.16
CA ARG A 73 10.60 1.97 -3.53
C ARG A 73 11.25 1.92 -2.15
N ASN A 74 12.48 2.40 -2.02
CA ASN A 74 13.21 2.38 -0.75
C ASN A 74 12.57 3.31 0.29
N GLN A 75 12.13 4.49 -0.15
CA GLN A 75 11.44 5.47 0.70
C GLN A 75 10.11 4.90 1.23
N LEU A 76 9.28 4.33 0.35
CA LEU A 76 8.03 3.67 0.72
C LEU A 76 8.28 2.50 1.67
N THR A 77 9.23 1.61 1.36
CA THR A 77 9.55 0.47 2.23
C THR A 77 9.90 0.94 3.64
N ARG A 78 10.73 1.98 3.78
CA ARG A 78 11.11 2.53 5.09
C ARG A 78 9.91 3.12 5.81
N ALA A 79 9.11 3.94 5.12
CA ALA A 79 7.93 4.56 5.70
C ALA A 79 6.91 3.53 6.24
N LEU A 80 6.72 2.39 5.54
CA LEU A 80 5.87 1.29 5.98
C LEU A 80 6.42 0.62 7.25
N ILE A 81 7.72 0.33 7.28
CA ILE A 81 8.39 -0.29 8.44
C ILE A 81 8.34 0.65 9.65
N ASP A 82 8.62 1.94 9.44
CA ASP A 82 8.59 2.95 10.51
C ASP A 82 7.18 3.13 11.09
N ALA A 83 6.13 2.85 10.29
CA ALA A 83 4.73 2.81 10.74
C ALA A 83 4.34 1.49 11.42
N GLY A 84 5.26 0.52 11.55
CA GLY A 84 4.98 -0.78 12.16
C GLY A 84 4.21 -1.75 11.26
N LEU A 85 4.11 -1.46 9.96
CA LEU A 85 3.46 -2.34 8.99
C LEU A 85 4.41 -3.46 8.53
N THR A 86 3.83 -4.63 8.24
CA THR A 86 4.59 -5.77 7.72
C THR A 86 4.65 -5.70 6.20
N VAL A 87 5.84 -5.61 5.61
CA VAL A 87 6.01 -5.73 4.15
C VAL A 87 6.07 -7.21 3.77
N THR A 88 4.99 -7.74 3.20
CA THR A 88 4.84 -9.16 2.86
C THR A 88 5.46 -9.52 1.51
N ALA A 89 5.50 -8.58 0.56
CA ALA A 89 6.18 -8.78 -0.71
C ALA A 89 6.62 -7.48 -1.39
N ARG A 90 7.60 -7.59 -2.28
CA ARG A 90 8.03 -6.50 -3.18
C ARG A 90 8.43 -7.07 -4.54
N ARG A 91 7.91 -6.50 -5.64
CA ARG A 91 8.11 -7.02 -7.00
C ARG A 91 8.19 -5.89 -8.02
N TYR A 92 9.11 -6.01 -8.98
CA TYR A 92 9.02 -5.19 -10.19
C TYR A 92 8.05 -5.87 -11.15
N ILE A 93 7.03 -5.13 -11.62
CA ILE A 93 6.00 -5.67 -12.50
C ILE A 93 6.39 -5.48 -13.95
N GLY A 94 6.81 -4.28 -14.34
CA GLY A 94 7.22 -4.01 -15.71
C GLY A 94 7.37 -2.53 -16.04
N TYR A 95 7.73 -2.27 -17.28
CA TYR A 95 7.68 -0.94 -17.88
C TYR A 95 6.53 -0.92 -18.88
N GLU A 96 5.65 0.05 -18.73
CA GLU A 96 4.47 0.24 -19.57
C GLU A 96 4.85 1.18 -20.71
N ALA A 97 5.10 0.63 -21.90
CA ALA A 97 5.61 1.42 -23.03
C ALA A 97 4.65 2.52 -23.49
N ASP A 98 3.33 2.29 -23.38
CA ASP A 98 2.31 3.22 -23.86
C ASP A 98 2.17 4.46 -22.96
N THR A 99 2.45 4.31 -21.67
CA THR A 99 2.29 5.36 -20.65
C THR A 99 3.63 5.92 -20.15
N GLY A 100 4.71 5.15 -20.31
CA GLY A 100 6.05 5.46 -19.84
C GLY A 100 6.31 5.15 -18.36
N PHE A 101 5.40 4.44 -17.68
CA PHE A 101 5.54 4.15 -16.25
C PHE A 101 6.36 2.88 -15.98
N HIS A 102 7.26 2.95 -15.01
CA HIS A 102 7.69 1.79 -14.26
C HIS A 102 6.63 1.45 -13.21
N HIS A 103 6.16 0.20 -13.24
CA HIS A 103 5.24 -0.36 -12.27
C HIS A 103 6.01 -1.25 -11.29
N TYR A 104 6.01 -0.87 -10.01
CA TYR A 104 6.57 -1.64 -8.90
C TYR A 104 5.48 -1.91 -7.86
N SER A 105 5.36 -3.14 -7.36
CA SER A 105 4.38 -3.49 -6.34
C SER A 105 5.04 -3.74 -4.99
N ILE A 106 4.38 -3.29 -3.91
CA ILE A 106 4.71 -3.60 -2.52
C ILE A 106 3.43 -4.09 -1.86
N ASP A 107 3.45 -5.29 -1.30
CA ASP A 107 2.32 -5.80 -0.51
C ASP A 107 2.65 -5.55 0.98
N ALA A 108 1.67 -5.03 1.72
CA ALA A 108 1.82 -4.69 3.12
C ALA A 108 0.59 -5.12 3.93
N SER A 109 0.82 -5.60 5.15
CA SER A 109 -0.22 -6.07 6.06
C SER A 109 -0.13 -5.42 7.44
N SER A 110 -1.27 -5.35 8.10
CA SER A 110 -1.37 -5.09 9.54
C SER A 110 -2.04 -6.27 10.25
N PHE A 111 -1.55 -6.57 11.45
CA PHE A 111 -2.10 -7.58 12.34
C PHE A 111 -2.37 -6.90 13.68
N ARG A 112 -3.64 -6.83 14.08
CA ARG A 112 -4.05 -6.03 15.25
C ARG A 112 -4.93 -6.85 16.15
N ALA A 113 -4.87 -6.60 17.45
CA ALA A 113 -5.90 -7.13 18.35
C ALA A 113 -7.26 -6.52 18.01
N CYS A 114 -8.29 -7.36 17.95
CA CYS A 114 -9.67 -6.89 17.86
C CYS A 114 -10.04 -6.08 19.13
N PRO A 115 -10.93 -5.09 19.00
CA PRO A 115 -11.41 -4.30 20.13
C PRO A 115 -12.26 -5.10 21.12
#